data_AF-A0A2X0IFB0-F1
#
_entry.id   AF-A0A2X0IFB0-F1
#
_cell.length_a   1.000
_cell.length_b   1.000
_cell.length_c   1.000
_cell.angle_alpha   90.00
_cell.angle_beta   90.00
_cell.angle_gamma   90.00
#
_symmetry.space_group_name_H-M   'P 1'
#
loop_
_entity.id
_entity.type
_entity.pdbx_description
1 polymer ?
#
loop_
_entity_poly.entity_id
_entity_poly.type
_entity_poly.pdbx_seq_one_letter_code
_entity_poly.pdbx_strand_id
1 'polypeptide(L)'
;MLRRSAVKAVAGLMVAAGATGMGLAVPAAAAVGSDYGHWSLSGGGGSITFPVRGFPDASFTTTSASPSTPSGASTYLNDATPFGAEFGSSKNHDYLLMRTARGGAPSVTTVTFDTPAPAGHWGFALGDIDADRVRIHAVDENGAEVSAADLGWQDSFNYCDSTPRPGSCTRGPFTDKPVWHEGRSTLVGHVVDTDGAAGWFKPTVALRSITFEFSVQSGIPVGQIWMAAHPGPEPSPSPTLSPSSSTPTSQAPPEKVDLPSGSTTAVIPVPPINGLPVTHVQVLKQPAHGTVHVHDGMLVYHAEPGCPPRGADRLTYSAHNRKGQTATRKARIVYKACEPPTLAETGADAHTVVPLALGAAGLLTAGGALVLVSRRRSRASRGEHS
;
A
#
# COMPACT_ATOMS: atom_id res chain seq x y z
N MET A 1 67.03 36.83 -51.44
CA MET A 1 67.16 35.35 -51.46
C MET A 1 65.76 34.79 -51.20
N LEU A 2 65.15 34.02 -52.11
CA LEU A 2 65.17 32.54 -52.20
C LEU A 2 64.73 31.86 -50.89
N ARG A 3 63.78 30.90 -50.78
CA ARG A 3 62.78 30.18 -51.64
C ARG A 3 61.73 29.59 -50.63
N ARG A 4 60.48 29.18 -50.90
CA ARG A 4 59.53 29.00 -52.04
C ARG A 4 58.08 29.08 -51.41
N SER A 5 56.99 29.42 -52.11
CA SER A 5 56.07 28.57 -52.93
C SER A 5 55.59 27.27 -52.24
N ALA A 6 54.32 26.84 -52.28
CA ALA A 6 53.13 27.21 -53.08
C ALA A 6 51.84 27.03 -52.25
N VAL A 7 50.81 27.88 -52.31
CA VAL A 7 49.73 27.95 -53.32
C VAL A 7 49.00 26.62 -53.59
N LYS A 8 47.72 26.55 -53.20
CA LYS A 8 46.60 26.07 -54.04
C LYS A 8 45.25 26.45 -53.42
N ALA A 9 44.43 27.18 -54.16
CA ALA A 9 43.00 27.31 -53.90
C ALA A 9 42.25 26.26 -54.72
N VAL A 10 41.14 25.74 -54.19
CA VAL A 10 40.17 24.93 -54.93
C VAL A 10 38.78 25.43 -54.55
N ALA A 11 38.02 25.92 -55.54
CA ALA A 11 36.61 26.22 -55.36
C ALA A 11 35.80 24.92 -55.46
N GLY A 12 35.10 24.55 -54.39
CA GLY A 12 34.26 23.36 -54.32
C GLY A 12 32.77 23.73 -54.26
N LEU A 13 32.14 23.91 -55.42
CA LEU A 13 30.68 24.11 -55.49
C LEU A 13 29.97 22.77 -55.25
N MET A 14 29.48 22.56 -54.03
CA MET A 14 28.65 21.40 -53.65
C MET A 14 27.23 21.86 -53.34
N VAL A 15 26.37 21.87 -54.35
CA VAL A 15 24.91 21.97 -54.16
C VAL A 15 24.41 20.60 -53.69
N ALA A 16 24.38 20.40 -52.37
CA ALA A 16 23.80 19.22 -51.74
C ALA A 16 22.38 19.54 -51.27
N ALA A 17 21.37 18.96 -51.92
CA ALA A 17 19.97 19.09 -51.54
C ALA A 17 19.67 18.26 -50.28
N GLY A 18 20.01 18.80 -49.10
CA GLY A 18 19.58 18.27 -47.82
C GLY A 18 18.07 18.47 -47.65
N ALA A 19 17.29 17.40 -47.79
CA ALA A 19 15.84 17.48 -47.68
C ALA A 19 15.40 18.00 -46.32
N THR A 20 14.41 18.90 -46.30
CA THR A 20 13.71 19.35 -45.09
C THR A 20 12.87 18.20 -44.54
N GLY A 21 13.54 17.27 -43.85
CA GLY A 21 12.90 16.32 -42.98
C GLY A 21 12.16 17.08 -41.88
N MET A 22 10.85 17.25 -42.05
CA MET A 22 9.96 17.59 -40.94
C MET A 22 10.02 16.43 -39.95
N GLY A 23 10.97 16.53 -39.02
CA GLY A 23 11.01 15.68 -37.85
C GLY A 23 9.70 15.90 -37.09
N LEU A 24 8.79 14.95 -37.23
CA LEU A 24 7.60 14.89 -36.38
C LEU A 24 8.11 14.93 -34.94
N ALA A 25 7.81 16.01 -34.24
CA ALA A 25 8.08 16.11 -32.81
C ALA A 25 7.17 15.09 -32.11
N VAL A 26 7.65 13.86 -32.01
CA VAL A 26 7.08 12.85 -31.12
C VAL A 26 7.04 13.53 -29.77
N PRO A 27 5.85 13.73 -29.15
CA PRO A 27 5.79 14.34 -27.84
C PRO A 27 6.64 13.49 -26.92
N ALA A 28 7.60 14.12 -26.23
CA ALA A 28 8.40 13.42 -25.25
C ALA A 28 7.42 12.85 -24.21
N ALA A 29 7.22 11.54 -24.25
CA ALA A 29 6.48 10.85 -23.21
C ALA A 29 7.26 11.13 -21.93
N ALA A 30 6.66 11.93 -21.04
CA ALA A 30 7.26 12.22 -19.74
C ALA A 30 7.60 10.87 -19.11
N ALA A 31 8.86 10.69 -18.71
CA ALA A 31 9.28 9.46 -18.05
C ALA A 31 8.32 9.24 -16.88
N VAL A 32 7.60 8.12 -16.89
CA VAL A 32 6.67 7.77 -15.81
C VAL A 32 7.54 7.26 -14.68
N GLY A 33 8.16 8.21 -13.98
CA GLY A 33 9.16 7.97 -12.96
C GLY A 33 8.52 7.46 -11.67
N SER A 34 9.38 6.96 -10.79
CA SER A 34 9.06 6.81 -9.39
C SER A 34 8.90 8.20 -8.74
N ASP A 35 8.11 8.28 -7.67
CA ASP A 35 8.00 9.49 -6.86
C ASP A 35 7.71 9.11 -5.39
N TYR A 36 7.89 10.08 -4.50
CA TYR A 36 7.68 9.95 -3.06
C TYR A 36 6.23 10.25 -2.69
N GLY A 37 5.73 9.61 -1.64
CA GLY A 37 4.42 9.92 -1.06
C GLY A 37 4.44 11.24 -0.29
N HIS A 38 3.55 12.17 -0.63
CA HIS A 38 3.39 13.47 0.02
C HIS A 38 2.52 13.36 1.27
N TRP A 39 3.05 13.79 2.43
CA TRP A 39 2.48 13.62 3.76
C TRP A 39 1.71 14.86 4.24
N SER A 40 0.39 14.79 4.27
CA SER A 40 -0.45 15.83 4.87
C SER A 40 -0.81 15.46 6.31
N LEU A 41 -0.11 16.05 7.28
CA LEU A 41 -0.30 15.81 8.72
C LEU A 41 -1.40 16.72 9.32
N SER A 42 -2.41 16.13 9.95
CA SER A 42 -3.48 16.84 10.66
C SER A 42 -3.78 16.20 12.02
N GLY A 43 -3.07 16.65 13.06
CA GLY A 43 -3.22 16.14 14.43
C GLY A 43 -2.52 14.79 14.62
N GLY A 44 -3.25 13.77 15.08
CA GLY A 44 -2.72 12.43 15.36
C GLY A 44 -2.71 11.48 14.15
N GLY A 45 -2.62 12.02 12.93
CA GLY A 45 -2.75 11.28 11.68
C GLY A 45 -2.82 12.21 10.47
N GLY A 46 -3.17 11.67 9.31
CA GLY A 46 -3.17 12.41 8.05
C GLY A 46 -3.37 11.54 6.82
N SER A 47 -2.96 12.06 5.66
CA SER A 47 -2.94 11.34 4.38
C SER A 47 -1.54 11.28 3.77
N ILE A 48 -1.34 10.33 2.86
CA ILE A 48 -0.18 10.22 1.99
C ILE A 48 -0.70 10.13 0.55
N THR A 49 -0.32 11.08 -0.31
CA THR A 49 -0.70 11.06 -1.73
C THR A 49 0.50 10.72 -2.59
N PHE A 50 0.37 9.72 -3.47
CA PHE A 50 1.45 9.26 -4.34
C PHE A 50 1.22 9.76 -5.78
N PRO A 51 2.03 10.69 -6.32
CA PRO A 51 1.77 11.31 -7.62
C PRO A 51 2.10 10.40 -8.84
N VAL A 52 2.17 9.08 -8.65
CA VAL A 52 2.45 8.09 -9.70
C VAL A 52 1.20 7.31 -10.12
N ARG A 53 1.07 7.01 -11.42
CA ARG A 53 -0.11 6.33 -11.97
C ARG A 53 -0.24 4.90 -11.40
N GLY A 54 -1.43 4.54 -10.93
CA GLY A 54 -1.77 3.16 -10.58
C GLY A 54 -1.27 2.68 -9.22
N PHE A 55 -0.67 3.56 -8.41
CA PHE A 55 -0.41 3.30 -6.99
C PHE A 55 -1.53 3.91 -6.13
N PRO A 56 -1.94 3.29 -4.99
CA PRO A 56 -2.96 3.85 -4.11
C PRO A 56 -2.42 4.98 -3.22
N ASP A 57 -3.25 6.00 -3.03
CA ASP A 57 -3.13 6.92 -1.90
C ASP A 57 -3.40 6.17 -0.57
N ALA A 58 -3.01 6.80 0.54
CA ALA A 58 -3.15 6.22 1.86
C ALA A 58 -3.60 7.24 2.92
N SER A 59 -4.10 6.72 4.03
CA SER A 59 -4.27 7.44 5.29
C SER A 59 -3.28 6.92 6.33
N PHE A 60 -2.97 7.72 7.35
CA PHE A 60 -2.16 7.26 8.47
C PHE A 60 -2.66 7.80 9.82
N THR A 61 -2.35 7.07 10.89
CA THR A 61 -2.49 7.52 12.29
C THR A 61 -1.15 7.38 13.00
N THR A 62 -0.90 8.19 14.03
CA THR A 62 0.33 8.11 14.83
C THR A 62 0.10 8.51 16.29
N THR A 63 0.72 7.77 17.22
CA THR A 63 0.75 8.10 18.66
C THR A 63 2.01 8.86 19.08
N SER A 64 2.88 9.22 18.13
CA SER A 64 4.05 10.09 18.33
C SER A 64 3.68 11.35 19.14
N ALA A 65 4.52 11.72 20.11
CA ALA A 65 4.24 12.88 20.98
C ALA A 65 4.30 14.22 20.25
N SER A 66 5.13 14.30 19.19
CA SER A 66 5.31 15.47 18.32
C SER A 66 5.73 15.01 16.91
N PRO A 67 4.80 14.50 16.08
CA PRO A 67 5.05 14.22 14.67
C PRO A 67 5.17 15.51 13.85
N SER A 68 5.86 15.44 12.72
CA SER A 68 5.99 16.54 11.76
C SER A 68 6.33 16.00 10.38
N THR A 69 6.10 16.79 9.34
CA THR A 69 6.46 16.45 7.95
C THR A 69 7.51 17.42 7.39
N PRO A 70 8.82 17.21 7.64
CA PRO A 70 9.88 18.06 7.10
C PRO A 70 10.00 17.88 5.59
N SER A 71 10.31 18.96 4.87
CA SER A 71 10.26 19.02 3.40
C SER A 71 11.43 18.38 2.64
N GLY A 72 12.21 17.49 3.27
CA GLY A 72 13.35 16.84 2.60
C GLY A 72 14.49 17.77 2.13
N ALA A 73 14.49 19.06 2.50
CA ALA A 73 15.45 20.03 1.97
C ALA A 73 16.86 19.88 2.59
N SER A 74 16.92 19.60 3.90
CA SER A 74 18.15 19.45 4.68
C SER A 74 18.51 17.99 5.00
N THR A 75 17.52 17.14 5.18
CA THR A 75 17.66 15.69 5.45
C THR A 75 16.99 14.95 4.30
N TYR A 76 17.72 14.10 3.59
CA TYR A 76 17.21 13.41 2.40
C TYR A 76 18.03 12.16 2.07
N LEU A 77 17.39 11.23 1.38
CA LEU A 77 18.06 10.12 0.71
C LEU A 77 18.53 10.63 -0.67
N ASN A 78 19.83 10.54 -0.98
CA ASN A 78 20.34 10.90 -2.32
C ASN A 78 20.39 9.69 -3.26
N ASP A 79 20.59 9.94 -4.55
CA ASP A 79 20.59 8.92 -5.61
C ASP A 79 21.72 7.87 -5.47
N ALA A 80 22.70 8.13 -4.59
CA ALA A 80 23.77 7.19 -4.25
C ALA A 80 23.48 6.34 -2.98
N THR A 81 22.36 6.57 -2.30
CA THR A 81 21.83 5.64 -1.28
C THR A 81 21.14 4.45 -1.96
N PRO A 82 21.12 3.24 -1.37
CA PRO A 82 20.43 2.09 -1.95
C PRO A 82 18.95 2.34 -2.28
N PHE A 83 18.24 3.11 -1.44
CA PHE A 83 16.85 3.51 -1.70
C PHE A 83 16.75 4.53 -2.86
N GLY A 84 17.63 5.52 -2.89
CA GLY A 84 17.66 6.53 -3.95
C GLY A 84 18.13 5.98 -5.30
N ALA A 85 18.88 4.89 -5.33
CA ALA A 85 19.23 4.16 -6.55
C ALA A 85 18.04 3.40 -7.16
N GLU A 86 17.01 3.09 -6.35
CA GLU A 86 15.77 2.43 -6.79
C GLU A 86 14.65 3.44 -7.12
N PHE A 87 14.51 4.52 -6.34
CA PHE A 87 13.38 5.46 -6.45
C PHE A 87 13.76 6.93 -6.76
N GLY A 88 15.05 7.23 -6.96
CA GLY A 88 15.56 8.61 -7.06
C GLY A 88 15.69 9.30 -5.70
N SER A 89 16.38 10.44 -5.64
CA SER A 89 16.58 11.18 -4.39
C SER A 89 15.29 11.75 -3.79
N SER A 90 15.12 11.60 -2.47
CA SER A 90 14.03 12.22 -1.69
C SER A 90 14.22 13.74 -1.46
N LYS A 91 15.12 14.40 -2.20
CA LYS A 91 15.53 15.77 -1.89
C LYS A 91 14.44 16.77 -2.31
N ASN A 92 13.98 17.54 -1.34
CA ASN A 92 12.77 18.38 -1.43
C ASN A 92 11.44 17.58 -1.45
N HIS A 93 11.47 16.26 -1.24
CA HIS A 93 10.27 15.45 -0.99
C HIS A 93 10.11 15.25 0.52
N ASP A 94 8.88 15.38 0.99
CA ASP A 94 8.57 15.35 2.41
C ASP A 94 8.48 13.93 2.98
N TYR A 95 8.63 13.82 4.31
CA TYR A 95 8.73 12.55 5.02
C TYR A 95 8.13 12.66 6.41
N LEU A 96 7.68 11.55 7.00
CA LEU A 96 7.17 11.58 8.38
C LEU A 96 8.32 11.47 9.38
N LEU A 97 8.52 12.52 10.17
CA LEU A 97 9.37 12.48 11.36
C LEU A 97 8.52 12.14 12.59
N MET A 98 8.93 11.11 13.32
CA MET A 98 8.27 10.62 14.53
C MET A 98 9.18 10.68 15.77
N ARG A 99 8.55 10.54 16.94
CA ARG A 99 9.17 10.41 18.26
C ARG A 99 8.41 9.33 19.03
N THR A 100 8.89 8.96 20.21
CA THR A 100 8.12 8.18 21.20
C THR A 100 6.76 8.81 21.49
N ALA A 101 5.84 7.99 22.02
CA ALA A 101 4.60 8.48 22.59
C ALA A 101 4.87 9.24 23.91
N ARG A 102 3.85 9.91 24.43
CA ARG A 102 3.96 10.69 25.68
C ARG A 102 4.47 9.81 26.83
N GLY A 103 5.44 10.33 27.59
CA GLY A 103 6.09 9.59 28.67
C GLY A 103 7.22 8.65 28.24
N GLY A 104 7.63 8.68 26.96
CA GLY A 104 8.73 7.84 26.45
C GLY A 104 8.31 6.42 26.08
N ALA A 105 7.01 6.11 26.12
CA ALA A 105 6.47 4.84 25.64
C ALA A 105 6.66 4.69 24.12
N PRO A 106 6.66 3.46 23.57
CA PRO A 106 6.68 3.23 22.13
C PRO A 106 5.60 4.06 21.42
N SER A 107 5.95 4.69 20.30
CA SER A 107 4.93 5.24 19.40
C SER A 107 4.58 4.22 18.34
N VAL A 108 3.32 4.27 17.90
CA VAL A 108 2.78 3.42 16.84
C VAL A 108 2.33 4.35 15.73
N THR A 109 2.78 4.08 14.50
CA THR A 109 2.33 4.76 13.29
C THR A 109 1.80 3.72 12.32
N THR A 110 0.51 3.77 11.98
CA THR A 110 -0.13 2.84 11.04
C THR A 110 -0.50 3.60 9.77
N VAL A 111 0.02 3.16 8.63
CA VAL A 111 -0.38 3.57 7.28
C VAL A 111 -1.36 2.54 6.74
N THR A 112 -2.47 2.99 6.16
CA THR A 112 -3.50 2.16 5.54
C THR A 112 -3.79 2.69 4.14
N PHE A 113 -3.58 1.85 3.13
CA PHE A 113 -3.76 2.21 1.72
C PHE A 113 -5.23 2.07 1.30
N ASP A 114 -5.71 2.94 0.40
CA ASP A 114 -7.10 2.95 -0.06
C ASP A 114 -7.46 1.69 -0.87
N THR A 115 -6.49 1.11 -1.56
CA THR A 115 -6.49 -0.27 -2.07
C THR A 115 -5.14 -0.93 -1.74
N PRO A 116 -4.99 -2.26 -1.79
CA PRO A 116 -3.71 -2.90 -1.45
C PRO A 116 -2.55 -2.42 -2.34
N ALA A 117 -1.49 -1.93 -1.70
CA ALA A 117 -0.29 -1.40 -2.36
C ALA A 117 0.47 -2.53 -3.07
N PRO A 118 0.64 -2.47 -4.41
CA PRO A 118 1.10 -3.61 -5.20
C PRO A 118 2.54 -4.06 -4.89
N ALA A 119 2.71 -5.37 -4.69
CA ALA A 119 4.01 -6.00 -4.43
C ALA A 119 5.11 -5.55 -5.39
N GLY A 120 6.29 -5.21 -4.87
CA GLY A 120 7.48 -4.87 -5.66
C GLY A 120 7.44 -3.54 -6.42
N HIS A 121 6.30 -2.84 -6.47
CA HIS A 121 6.16 -1.53 -7.12
C HIS A 121 6.47 -0.35 -6.21
N TRP A 122 6.73 -0.56 -4.92
CA TRP A 122 7.04 0.49 -3.95
C TRP A 122 7.97 0.00 -2.85
N GLY A 123 8.50 0.94 -2.09
CA GLY A 123 9.30 0.67 -0.91
C GLY A 123 9.19 1.76 0.14
N PHE A 124 9.75 1.48 1.30
CA PHE A 124 9.89 2.44 2.38
C PHE A 124 11.28 2.35 3.02
N ALA A 125 11.76 3.48 3.51
CA ALA A 125 13.02 3.61 4.21
C ALA A 125 12.78 4.17 5.61
N LEU A 126 13.47 3.59 6.59
CA LEU A 126 13.48 4.02 7.98
C LEU A 126 14.87 4.58 8.30
N GLY A 127 14.96 5.84 8.70
CA GLY A 127 16.22 6.54 9.00
C GLY A 127 16.28 7.15 10.40
N ASP A 128 17.51 7.52 10.80
CA ASP A 128 17.93 7.80 12.18
C ASP A 128 17.59 6.64 13.13
N ILE A 129 17.86 5.41 12.68
CA ILE A 129 17.68 4.19 13.47
C ILE A 129 19.06 3.73 13.98
N ASP A 130 19.67 4.51 14.86
CA ASP A 130 20.94 4.20 15.54
C ASP A 130 20.75 4.03 17.06
N ALA A 131 20.24 5.05 17.74
CA ALA A 131 19.84 4.99 19.14
C ALA A 131 18.43 4.37 19.36
N ASP A 132 17.84 3.81 18.30
CA ASP A 132 16.43 3.39 18.22
C ASP A 132 16.23 1.94 17.76
N ARG A 133 14.99 1.46 17.90
CA ARG A 133 14.46 0.31 17.16
C ARG A 133 13.09 0.63 16.57
N VAL A 134 12.80 0.05 15.40
CA VAL A 134 11.45 0.03 14.80
C VAL A 134 11.03 -1.41 14.59
N ARG A 135 9.93 -1.82 15.22
CA ARG A 135 9.25 -3.07 14.90
C ARG A 135 8.19 -2.82 13.83
N ILE A 136 8.10 -3.73 12.88
CA ILE A 136 7.23 -3.62 11.71
C ILE A 136 6.22 -4.76 11.74
N HIS A 137 4.95 -4.41 11.62
CA HIS A 137 3.84 -5.34 11.35
C HIS A 137 3.13 -4.88 10.08
N ALA A 138 2.71 -5.79 9.22
CA ALA A 138 1.90 -5.46 8.05
C ALA A 138 0.78 -6.48 7.85
N VAL A 139 -0.26 -6.04 7.14
CA VAL A 139 -1.43 -6.84 6.79
C VAL A 139 -1.55 -6.86 5.27
N ASP A 140 -1.71 -8.06 4.70
CA ASP A 140 -1.79 -8.26 3.25
C ASP A 140 -3.17 -7.87 2.67
N GLU A 141 -3.36 -8.09 1.38
CA GLU A 141 -4.64 -7.88 0.69
C GLU A 141 -5.79 -8.77 1.21
N ASN A 142 -5.48 -9.93 1.82
CA ASN A 142 -6.44 -10.91 2.33
C ASN A 142 -6.81 -10.66 3.80
N GLY A 143 -6.03 -9.86 4.54
CA GLY A 143 -6.19 -9.62 5.98
C GLY A 143 -5.29 -10.48 6.88
N ALA A 144 -4.32 -11.19 6.32
CA ALA A 144 -3.33 -11.99 7.05
C ALA A 144 -2.13 -11.15 7.49
N GLU A 145 -1.46 -11.57 8.57
CA GLU A 145 -0.19 -10.95 9.01
C GLU A 145 0.96 -11.35 8.07
N VAL A 146 1.73 -10.35 7.66
CA VAL A 146 2.82 -10.47 6.68
C VAL A 146 4.10 -10.95 7.36
N SER A 147 4.79 -11.92 6.75
CA SER A 147 6.04 -12.44 7.32
C SER A 147 7.19 -11.44 7.23
N ALA A 148 8.21 -11.62 8.08
CA ALA A 148 9.39 -10.77 8.06
C ALA A 148 10.20 -10.85 6.74
N ALA A 149 10.05 -11.94 5.98
CA ALA A 149 10.61 -12.07 4.64
C ALA A 149 9.76 -11.32 3.61
N ASP A 150 8.43 -11.36 3.75
CA ASP A 150 7.48 -10.73 2.82
C ASP A 150 7.40 -9.19 2.94
N LEU A 151 7.87 -8.65 4.08
CA LEU A 151 8.24 -7.23 4.20
C LEU A 151 9.36 -6.82 3.22
N GLY A 152 10.11 -7.77 2.68
CA GLY A 152 11.08 -7.53 1.60
C GLY A 152 12.25 -6.65 2.02
N TRP A 153 12.91 -6.96 3.15
CA TRP A 153 14.17 -6.31 3.55
C TRP A 153 15.20 -6.30 2.42
N GLN A 154 15.88 -5.17 2.20
CA GLN A 154 16.85 -5.01 1.13
C GLN A 154 18.28 -4.83 1.67
N ASP A 155 18.58 -3.69 2.31
CA ASP A 155 19.90 -3.41 2.91
C ASP A 155 19.82 -2.31 3.99
N SER A 156 20.84 -2.22 4.83
CA SER A 156 21.09 -1.07 5.70
C SER A 156 22.21 -0.17 5.17
N PHE A 157 22.12 1.12 5.42
CA PHE A 157 23.03 2.13 4.89
C PHE A 157 23.12 3.32 5.84
N ASN A 158 24.05 4.24 5.56
CA ASN A 158 24.10 5.53 6.23
C ASN A 158 23.91 6.64 5.18
N TYR A 159 22.84 7.43 5.26
CA TYR A 159 22.59 8.49 4.29
C TYR A 159 23.55 9.69 4.42
N CYS A 160 24.31 9.76 5.51
CA CYS A 160 25.37 10.74 5.70
C CYS A 160 26.74 10.30 5.16
N ASP A 161 26.95 9.02 4.80
CA ASP A 161 28.18 8.61 4.11
C ASP A 161 28.16 8.97 2.61
N SER A 162 26.96 9.08 2.03
CA SER A 162 26.76 9.28 0.59
C SER A 162 26.90 10.77 0.16
N THR A 163 27.07 10.97 -1.15
CA THR A 163 27.24 12.30 -1.77
C THR A 163 26.18 12.51 -2.87
N PRO A 164 25.48 13.66 -2.91
CA PRO A 164 25.61 14.84 -2.04
C PRO A 164 25.07 14.61 -0.63
N ARG A 165 25.91 14.87 0.39
CA ARG A 165 25.57 14.71 1.80
C ARG A 165 24.40 15.64 2.20
N PRO A 166 23.43 15.16 2.99
CA PRO A 166 22.40 16.02 3.57
C PRO A 166 22.98 17.04 4.56
N GLY A 167 22.41 18.25 4.60
CA GLY A 167 22.90 19.36 5.42
C GLY A 167 22.68 19.20 6.92
N SER A 168 21.83 18.26 7.34
CA SER A 168 21.64 17.86 8.75
C SER A 168 22.77 16.97 9.29
N CYS A 169 23.51 16.28 8.42
CA CYS A 169 24.60 15.37 8.77
C CYS A 169 25.78 16.13 9.39
N THR A 170 25.83 16.17 10.72
CA THR A 170 26.78 16.92 11.55
C THR A 170 27.50 16.04 12.60
N ARG A 171 26.90 14.91 13.00
CA ARG A 171 27.37 13.99 14.06
C ARG A 171 27.94 12.71 13.44
N GLY A 172 29.23 12.74 13.10
CA GLY A 172 29.98 11.55 12.69
C GLY A 172 30.36 10.64 13.87
N PRO A 173 30.86 9.41 13.60
CA PRO A 173 31.17 8.88 12.27
C PRO A 173 29.93 8.40 11.52
N PHE A 174 29.81 8.78 10.25
CA PHE A 174 28.68 8.43 9.37
C PHE A 174 28.73 6.98 8.86
N THR A 175 29.24 6.06 9.67
CA THR A 175 29.45 4.64 9.31
C THR A 175 28.46 3.70 10.00
N ASP A 176 27.60 4.20 10.89
CA ASP A 176 26.61 3.34 11.54
C ASP A 176 25.48 2.94 10.60
N LYS A 177 25.02 1.69 10.75
CA LYS A 177 23.95 1.05 9.99
C LYS A 177 23.13 0.18 10.95
N PRO A 178 21.78 0.25 10.94
CA PRO A 178 20.97 -0.68 11.71
C PRO A 178 21.07 -2.13 11.21
N VAL A 179 20.70 -3.05 12.08
CA VAL A 179 20.58 -4.49 11.82
C VAL A 179 19.10 -4.88 11.77
N TRP A 180 18.70 -5.59 10.72
CA TRP A 180 17.38 -6.20 10.63
C TRP A 180 17.34 -7.55 11.36
N HIS A 181 16.32 -7.76 12.18
CA HIS A 181 16.09 -9.01 12.89
C HIS A 181 14.75 -9.63 12.44
N GLU A 182 14.82 -10.46 11.39
CA GLU A 182 13.67 -11.16 10.80
C GLU A 182 12.79 -11.85 11.84
N GLY A 183 13.37 -12.65 12.74
CA GLY A 183 12.64 -13.40 13.78
C GLY A 183 11.88 -12.54 14.82
N ARG A 184 11.88 -11.21 14.69
CA ARG A 184 11.06 -10.27 15.48
C ARG A 184 10.42 -9.16 14.62
N SER A 185 10.59 -9.19 13.29
CA SER A 185 10.30 -8.09 12.37
C SER A 185 10.80 -6.73 12.89
N THR A 186 12.02 -6.66 13.43
CA THR A 186 12.54 -5.45 14.09
C THR A 186 13.86 -4.97 13.49
N LEU A 187 13.91 -3.71 13.07
CA LEU A 187 15.13 -2.98 12.71
C LEU A 187 15.71 -2.35 13.99
N VAL A 188 17.00 -2.52 14.26
CA VAL A 188 17.66 -2.10 15.51
C VAL A 188 19.00 -1.42 15.22
N GLY A 189 19.20 -0.21 15.74
CA GLY A 189 20.48 0.51 15.65
C GLY A 189 21.51 0.13 16.72
N HIS A 190 22.74 0.63 16.61
CA HIS A 190 23.87 0.28 17.50
C HIS A 190 24.01 1.14 18.77
N VAL A 191 22.92 1.72 19.27
CA VAL A 191 22.78 2.46 20.55
C VAL A 191 23.64 3.73 20.74
N VAL A 192 24.48 4.08 19.76
CA VAL A 192 25.20 5.36 19.70
C VAL A 192 24.42 6.31 18.80
N ASP A 193 24.02 7.45 19.36
CA ASP A 193 23.29 8.52 18.68
C ASP A 193 24.24 9.30 17.73
N THR A 194 24.14 9.02 16.43
CA THR A 194 24.92 9.59 15.32
C THR A 194 23.98 10.33 14.36
N ASP A 195 24.33 10.49 13.07
CA ASP A 195 23.34 10.83 12.04
C ASP A 195 23.38 9.79 10.91
N GLY A 196 22.23 9.56 10.29
CA GLY A 196 22.17 8.94 8.96
C GLY A 196 21.88 7.45 8.91
N ALA A 197 21.93 6.72 10.02
CA ALA A 197 21.76 5.28 10.07
C ALA A 197 20.35 4.88 9.59
N ALA A 198 20.25 4.05 8.55
CA ALA A 198 18.99 3.75 7.87
C ALA A 198 18.90 2.31 7.34
N GLY A 199 17.68 1.83 7.12
CA GLY A 199 17.38 0.56 6.48
C GLY A 199 16.13 0.64 5.61
N TRP A 200 16.05 -0.16 4.54
CA TRP A 200 14.92 -0.09 3.60
C TRP A 200 14.37 -1.44 3.15
N PHE A 201 13.14 -1.37 2.67
CA PHE A 201 12.25 -2.49 2.41
C PHE A 201 11.50 -2.27 1.10
N LYS A 202 11.23 -3.36 0.39
CA LYS A 202 10.49 -3.41 -0.88
C LYS A 202 9.54 -4.62 -0.83
N PRO A 203 8.32 -4.47 -0.25
CA PRO A 203 7.45 -5.62 0.06
C PRO A 203 7.15 -6.52 -1.13
N THR A 204 7.23 -7.84 -0.91
CA THR A 204 7.04 -8.86 -1.95
C THR A 204 5.62 -9.38 -2.08
N VAL A 205 4.72 -8.92 -1.20
CA VAL A 205 3.26 -9.18 -1.23
C VAL A 205 2.50 -7.86 -1.22
N ALA A 206 1.23 -7.86 -1.68
CA ALA A 206 0.40 -6.66 -1.71
C ALA A 206 -0.06 -6.29 -0.28
N LEU A 207 0.19 -5.05 0.15
CA LEU A 207 -0.08 -4.61 1.53
C LEU A 207 -1.31 -3.72 1.63
N ARG A 208 -2.25 -4.08 2.50
CA ARG A 208 -3.39 -3.21 2.85
C ARG A 208 -3.03 -2.19 3.93
N SER A 209 -2.18 -2.57 4.88
CA SER A 209 -1.64 -1.64 5.89
C SER A 209 -0.26 -2.06 6.39
N ILE A 210 0.49 -1.09 6.88
CA ILE A 210 1.80 -1.29 7.53
C ILE A 210 1.88 -0.42 8.79
N THR A 211 2.41 -0.99 9.86
CA THR A 211 2.50 -0.40 11.19
C THR A 211 3.94 -0.42 11.69
N PHE A 212 4.40 0.74 12.13
CA PHE A 212 5.73 0.98 12.68
C PHE A 212 5.60 1.27 14.18
N GLU A 213 6.15 0.40 15.02
CA GLU A 213 6.30 0.62 16.46
C GLU A 213 7.74 1.09 16.74
N PHE A 214 7.90 2.38 17.01
CA PHE A 214 9.19 3.06 17.23
C PHE A 214 9.49 3.17 18.73
N SER A 215 10.70 2.78 19.13
CA SER A 215 11.13 2.72 20.53
C SER A 215 12.60 3.10 20.71
N VAL A 216 12.85 3.97 21.68
CA VAL A 216 14.18 4.43 22.07
C VAL A 216 14.98 3.33 22.76
N GLN A 217 16.28 3.24 22.44
CA GLN A 217 17.28 2.49 23.20
C GLN A 217 18.10 3.42 24.11
N SER A 218 18.43 4.61 23.62
CA SER A 218 19.27 5.61 24.29
C SER A 218 18.96 7.03 23.77
N GLY A 219 19.31 8.08 24.54
CA GLY A 219 19.22 9.48 24.08
C GLY A 219 17.79 10.04 23.96
N ILE A 220 17.60 10.98 23.01
CA ILE A 220 16.29 11.57 22.65
C ILE A 220 16.12 11.59 21.10
N PRO A 221 16.25 10.43 20.42
CA PRO A 221 16.32 10.35 18.96
C PRO A 221 14.95 10.50 18.27
N VAL A 222 14.96 10.48 16.93
CA VAL A 222 13.83 10.80 16.05
C VAL A 222 13.76 9.86 14.85
N GLY A 223 12.74 8.99 14.77
CA GLY A 223 12.56 8.12 13.61
C GLY A 223 12.07 8.87 12.38
N GLN A 224 12.52 8.46 11.19
CA GLN A 224 12.15 9.08 9.91
C GLN A 224 11.58 8.00 8.96
N ILE A 225 10.40 8.22 8.36
CA ILE A 225 9.83 7.37 7.29
C ILE A 225 9.77 8.12 5.96
N TRP A 226 10.46 7.59 4.95
CA TRP A 226 10.15 7.85 3.54
C TRP A 226 9.37 6.68 2.93
N MET A 227 8.44 6.98 2.04
CA MET A 227 7.75 6.00 1.20
C MET A 227 7.81 6.49 -0.24
N ALA A 228 8.16 5.62 -1.17
CA ALA A 228 8.23 5.94 -2.59
C ALA A 228 7.70 4.79 -3.44
N ALA A 229 7.08 5.13 -4.56
CA ALA A 229 6.43 4.19 -5.45
C ALA A 229 6.89 4.42 -6.89
N HIS A 230 7.16 3.34 -7.61
CA HIS A 230 7.07 3.31 -9.07
C HIS A 230 5.61 3.45 -9.50
N PRO A 231 5.34 3.77 -10.77
CA PRO A 231 4.02 3.55 -11.33
C PRO A 231 3.57 2.11 -11.10
N GLY A 232 2.35 1.95 -10.62
CA GLY A 232 1.71 0.65 -10.54
C GLY A 232 1.51 0.06 -11.95
N PRO A 233 1.21 -1.24 -12.06
CA PRO A 233 0.86 -1.84 -13.34
C PRO A 233 -0.34 -1.08 -13.92
N GLU A 234 -0.13 -0.41 -15.06
CA GLU A 234 -1.17 0.41 -15.66
C GLU A 234 -2.43 -0.44 -15.92
N PRO A 235 -3.63 0.02 -15.51
CA PRO A 235 -4.87 -0.65 -15.91
C PRO A 235 -4.99 -0.54 -17.43
N SER A 236 -4.53 -1.60 -18.11
CA SER A 236 -4.36 -1.66 -19.56
C SER A 236 -5.54 -1.00 -20.26
N PRO A 237 -5.30 0.04 -21.09
CA PRO A 237 -6.37 0.89 -21.57
C PRO A 237 -7.42 0.03 -22.27
N SER A 238 -8.65 0.04 -21.73
CA SER A 238 -9.78 -0.67 -22.30
C SER A 238 -9.83 -0.35 -23.79
N PRO A 239 -9.68 -1.33 -24.69
CA PRO A 239 -9.26 -1.08 -26.06
C PRO A 239 -10.25 -0.14 -26.72
N THR A 240 -9.82 1.11 -26.95
CA THR A 240 -10.64 2.13 -27.59
C THR A 240 -11.08 1.59 -28.93
N LEU A 241 -12.38 1.30 -29.06
CA LEU A 241 -12.95 0.59 -30.20
C LEU A 241 -12.94 1.49 -31.44
N SER A 242 -11.78 1.57 -32.10
CA SER A 242 -11.64 2.10 -33.45
C SER A 242 -12.60 1.33 -34.35
N PRO A 243 -13.60 1.99 -34.98
CA PRO A 243 -14.62 1.31 -35.77
C PRO A 243 -14.06 0.87 -37.13
N SER A 244 -13.34 -0.26 -37.13
CA SER A 244 -12.89 -0.96 -38.33
C SER A 244 -13.67 -2.25 -38.50
N SER A 245 -14.52 -2.25 -39.52
CA SER A 245 -15.50 -3.29 -39.82
C SER A 245 -14.89 -4.64 -40.23
N SER A 246 -15.19 -5.70 -39.49
CA SER A 246 -15.58 -7.00 -40.08
C SER A 246 -16.23 -7.94 -39.04
N THR A 247 -17.15 -8.78 -39.52
CA THR A 247 -18.09 -9.62 -38.77
C THR A 247 -17.81 -11.11 -39.09
N PRO A 248 -18.26 -12.10 -38.30
CA PRO A 248 -18.26 -12.25 -36.83
C PRO A 248 -17.34 -13.42 -36.39
N THR A 249 -17.26 -13.70 -35.08
CA THR A 249 -16.94 -15.08 -34.60
C THR A 249 -17.89 -15.48 -33.48
N SER A 250 -18.32 -16.74 -33.49
CA SER A 250 -19.34 -17.30 -32.58
C SER A 250 -19.01 -17.08 -31.10
N GLN A 251 -19.92 -16.42 -30.35
CA GLN A 251 -19.86 -16.39 -28.90
C GLN A 251 -20.33 -17.75 -28.36
N ALA A 252 -19.37 -18.61 -28.02
CA ALA A 252 -19.64 -19.88 -27.36
C ALA A 252 -20.54 -19.67 -26.11
N PRO A 253 -21.49 -20.59 -25.82
CA PRO A 253 -22.32 -20.51 -24.62
C PRO A 253 -21.45 -20.40 -23.34
N PRO A 254 -21.87 -19.65 -22.32
CA PRO A 254 -21.12 -19.55 -21.07
C PRO A 254 -21.00 -20.92 -20.41
N GLU A 255 -19.81 -21.20 -19.88
CA GLU A 255 -19.46 -22.48 -19.26
C GLU A 255 -20.38 -22.74 -18.05
N LYS A 256 -21.16 -23.82 -18.10
CA LYS A 256 -22.19 -24.12 -17.09
C LYS A 256 -21.56 -24.83 -15.90
N VAL A 257 -21.68 -24.22 -14.73
CA VAL A 257 -21.30 -24.79 -13.43
C VAL A 257 -22.58 -24.99 -12.63
N ASP A 258 -22.77 -26.15 -12.00
CA ASP A 258 -23.88 -26.37 -11.08
C ASP A 258 -23.37 -26.29 -9.64
N LEU A 259 -24.00 -25.44 -8.82
CA LEU A 259 -23.83 -25.44 -7.37
C LEU A 259 -24.61 -26.62 -6.80
N PRO A 260 -23.98 -27.56 -6.06
CA PRO A 260 -24.70 -28.65 -5.40
C PRO A 260 -25.74 -28.11 -4.40
N SER A 261 -26.93 -28.70 -4.35
CA SER A 261 -27.92 -28.33 -3.32
C SER A 261 -27.37 -28.59 -1.92
N GLY A 262 -27.54 -27.62 -1.02
CA GLY A 262 -26.92 -27.62 0.31
C GLY A 262 -25.46 -27.15 0.34
N SER A 263 -24.83 -26.89 -0.81
CA SER A 263 -23.51 -26.24 -0.86
C SER A 263 -23.65 -24.73 -0.97
N THR A 264 -22.84 -24.00 -0.19
CA THR A 264 -22.61 -22.56 -0.38
C THR A 264 -21.47 -22.27 -1.34
N THR A 265 -20.68 -23.26 -1.79
CA THR A 265 -19.52 -23.07 -2.67
C THR A 265 -19.47 -23.97 -3.90
N ALA A 266 -18.85 -23.48 -4.97
CA ALA A 266 -18.55 -24.24 -6.18
C ALA A 266 -17.24 -23.78 -6.82
N VAL A 267 -16.39 -24.73 -7.23
CA VAL A 267 -15.19 -24.43 -8.04
C VAL A 267 -15.61 -24.20 -9.49
N ILE A 268 -15.19 -23.08 -10.07
CA ILE A 268 -15.39 -22.75 -11.47
C ILE A 268 -14.11 -23.16 -12.23
N PRO A 269 -14.19 -24.09 -13.20
CA PRO A 269 -13.03 -24.50 -13.97
C PRO A 269 -12.45 -23.35 -14.79
N VAL A 270 -11.13 -23.39 -14.97
CA VAL A 270 -10.36 -22.44 -15.77
C VAL A 270 -9.63 -23.20 -16.87
N PRO A 271 -10.22 -23.36 -18.07
CA PRO A 271 -9.60 -24.17 -19.11
C PRO A 271 -8.32 -23.52 -19.68
N PRO A 272 -7.33 -24.32 -20.14
CA PRO A 272 -6.09 -23.82 -20.72
C PRO A 272 -6.32 -22.92 -21.95
N ILE A 273 -5.35 -22.06 -22.24
CA ILE A 273 -5.36 -21.12 -23.37
C ILE A 273 -4.45 -21.69 -24.44
N ASN A 274 -5.01 -22.08 -25.60
CA ASN A 274 -4.28 -22.71 -26.71
C ASN A 274 -3.42 -23.92 -26.27
N GLY A 275 -3.95 -24.73 -25.35
CA GLY A 275 -3.26 -25.89 -24.78
C GLY A 275 -2.22 -25.59 -23.69
N LEU A 276 -1.96 -24.31 -23.39
CA LEU A 276 -1.03 -23.89 -22.33
C LEU A 276 -1.76 -23.62 -21.01
N PRO A 277 -1.15 -23.96 -19.85
CA PRO A 277 -1.75 -23.71 -18.54
C PRO A 277 -1.91 -22.21 -18.28
N VAL A 278 -3.00 -21.86 -17.62
CA VAL A 278 -3.24 -20.51 -17.10
C VAL A 278 -2.38 -20.31 -15.86
N THR A 279 -1.84 -19.10 -15.69
CA THR A 279 -0.99 -18.71 -14.56
C THR A 279 -1.47 -17.48 -13.82
N HIS A 280 -2.47 -16.77 -14.34
CA HIS A 280 -3.17 -15.71 -13.62
C HIS A 280 -4.63 -15.64 -14.09
N VAL A 281 -5.55 -15.39 -13.17
CA VAL A 281 -6.98 -15.18 -13.43
C VAL A 281 -7.47 -13.95 -12.68
N GLN A 282 -8.37 -13.20 -13.32
CA GLN A 282 -8.95 -11.98 -12.76
C GLN A 282 -10.47 -11.99 -12.99
N VAL A 283 -11.24 -11.81 -11.92
CA VAL A 283 -12.68 -11.61 -12.02
C VAL A 283 -12.96 -10.20 -12.58
N LEU A 284 -13.58 -10.12 -13.75
CA LEU A 284 -13.91 -8.85 -14.42
C LEU A 284 -15.31 -8.35 -14.05
N LYS A 285 -16.22 -9.27 -13.73
CA LYS A 285 -17.55 -8.96 -13.20
C LYS A 285 -17.98 -10.07 -12.26
N GLN A 286 -18.16 -9.70 -10.99
CA GLN A 286 -18.75 -10.58 -9.98
C GLN A 286 -20.18 -11.01 -10.36
N PRO A 287 -20.64 -12.16 -9.85
CA PRO A 287 -22.04 -12.57 -9.91
C PRO A 287 -23.01 -11.61 -9.19
N ALA A 288 -24.29 -11.98 -9.09
CA ALA A 288 -25.35 -11.10 -8.58
C ALA A 288 -25.96 -11.55 -7.23
N HIS A 289 -25.66 -12.77 -6.79
CA HIS A 289 -26.15 -13.36 -5.54
C HIS A 289 -25.06 -14.21 -4.86
N GLY A 290 -23.80 -13.81 -5.04
CA GLY A 290 -22.61 -14.56 -4.65
C GLY A 290 -21.32 -13.89 -5.15
N THR A 291 -20.22 -14.12 -4.44
CA THR A 291 -18.89 -13.64 -4.82
C THR A 291 -18.08 -14.75 -5.49
N VAL A 292 -17.08 -14.37 -6.28
CA VAL A 292 -16.03 -15.28 -6.77
C VAL A 292 -14.68 -14.76 -6.34
N HIS A 293 -13.93 -15.61 -5.65
CA HIS A 293 -12.56 -15.36 -5.20
C HIS A 293 -11.58 -16.21 -6.00
N VAL A 294 -10.31 -15.79 -6.02
CA VAL A 294 -9.21 -16.57 -6.59
C VAL A 294 -8.45 -17.24 -5.45
N HIS A 295 -8.25 -18.56 -5.51
CA HIS A 295 -7.45 -19.31 -4.54
C HIS A 295 -6.57 -20.29 -5.33
N ASP A 296 -5.24 -20.22 -5.17
CA ASP A 296 -4.25 -21.04 -5.92
C ASP A 296 -4.43 -21.04 -7.45
N GLY A 297 -4.94 -19.93 -8.01
CA GLY A 297 -5.26 -19.80 -9.44
C GLY A 297 -6.57 -20.47 -9.88
N MET A 298 -7.30 -21.12 -8.97
CA MET A 298 -8.68 -21.57 -9.17
C MET A 298 -9.67 -20.45 -8.86
N LEU A 299 -10.83 -20.47 -9.52
CA LEU A 299 -11.95 -19.58 -9.22
C LEU A 299 -12.94 -20.31 -8.30
N VAL A 300 -13.22 -19.76 -7.12
CA VAL A 300 -14.17 -20.34 -6.17
C VAL A 300 -15.35 -19.39 -6.01
N TYR A 301 -16.55 -19.87 -6.35
CA TYR A 301 -17.82 -19.18 -6.10
C TYR A 301 -18.30 -19.46 -4.68
N HIS A 302 -18.79 -18.41 -4.02
CA HIS A 302 -19.45 -18.43 -2.71
C HIS A 302 -20.84 -17.79 -2.86
N ALA A 303 -21.90 -18.49 -2.49
CA ALA A 303 -23.27 -17.96 -2.49
C ALA A 303 -23.48 -17.00 -1.31
N GLU A 304 -24.15 -15.88 -1.56
CA GLU A 304 -24.53 -14.93 -0.50
C GLU A 304 -25.77 -15.42 0.29
N PRO A 305 -25.82 -15.21 1.62
CA PRO A 305 -27.03 -15.45 2.41
C PRO A 305 -28.21 -14.64 1.87
N GLY A 306 -29.32 -15.31 1.56
CA GLY A 306 -30.49 -14.68 0.94
C GLY A 306 -30.56 -14.78 -0.60
N CYS A 307 -29.63 -15.50 -1.23
CA CYS A 307 -29.71 -15.88 -2.64
C CYS A 307 -31.11 -16.47 -3.02
N PRO A 308 -31.64 -16.22 -4.23
CA PRO A 308 -32.95 -16.74 -4.67
C PRO A 308 -33.07 -18.27 -4.57
N PRO A 309 -34.25 -18.82 -4.18
CA PRO A 309 -34.41 -20.25 -3.91
C PRO A 309 -34.15 -21.16 -5.13
N ARG A 310 -34.24 -20.62 -6.35
CA ARG A 310 -33.62 -21.19 -7.57
C ARG A 310 -33.18 -20.05 -8.45
N GLY A 311 -32.01 -20.17 -9.09
CA GLY A 311 -31.49 -19.10 -9.94
C GLY A 311 -30.31 -19.53 -10.78
N ALA A 312 -29.73 -18.55 -11.48
CA ALA A 312 -28.48 -18.73 -12.18
C ALA A 312 -27.72 -17.42 -12.32
N ASP A 313 -26.47 -17.44 -11.85
CA ASP A 313 -25.57 -16.32 -11.78
C ASP A 313 -24.56 -16.32 -12.93
N ARG A 314 -23.94 -15.16 -13.19
CA ARG A 314 -23.05 -14.96 -14.34
C ARG A 314 -21.76 -14.28 -13.94
N LEU A 315 -20.68 -15.05 -13.93
CA LEU A 315 -19.32 -14.56 -13.81
C LEU A 315 -18.79 -14.16 -15.19
N THR A 316 -18.03 -13.06 -15.26
CA THR A 316 -17.08 -12.82 -16.36
C THR A 316 -15.68 -12.70 -15.80
N TYR A 317 -14.71 -13.41 -16.38
CA TYR A 317 -13.32 -13.45 -15.93
C TYR A 317 -12.34 -13.38 -17.10
N SER A 318 -11.12 -12.87 -16.87
CA SER A 318 -9.99 -13.07 -17.76
C SER A 318 -9.05 -14.14 -17.20
N ALA A 319 -8.42 -14.87 -18.10
CA ALA A 319 -7.36 -15.83 -17.80
C ALA A 319 -6.14 -15.51 -18.67
N HIS A 320 -4.94 -15.70 -18.14
CA HIS A 320 -3.66 -15.37 -18.78
C HIS A 320 -2.65 -16.50 -18.63
N ASN A 321 -1.83 -16.76 -19.65
CA ASN A 321 -0.74 -17.75 -19.59
C ASN A 321 0.66 -17.10 -19.66
N ARG A 322 1.72 -17.88 -19.39
CA ARG A 322 3.13 -17.42 -19.41
C ARG A 322 3.63 -16.88 -20.76
N LYS A 323 2.87 -16.99 -21.85
CA LYS A 323 3.18 -16.38 -23.15
C LYS A 323 2.43 -15.06 -23.40
N GLY A 324 1.81 -14.49 -22.35
CA GLY A 324 1.00 -13.26 -22.47
C GLY A 324 -0.30 -13.44 -23.25
N GLN A 325 -0.76 -14.68 -23.46
CA GLN A 325 -2.03 -14.92 -24.15
C GLN A 325 -3.18 -14.82 -23.14
N THR A 326 -4.13 -13.91 -23.41
CA THR A 326 -5.33 -13.68 -22.61
C THR A 326 -6.55 -14.35 -23.23
N ALA A 327 -7.45 -14.87 -22.41
CA ALA A 327 -8.78 -15.32 -22.81
C ALA A 327 -9.85 -14.80 -21.84
N THR A 328 -10.78 -13.97 -22.35
CA THR A 328 -11.95 -13.53 -21.59
C THR A 328 -13.07 -14.57 -21.70
N ARG A 329 -13.52 -15.10 -20.57
CA ARG A 329 -14.50 -16.19 -20.45
C ARG A 329 -15.72 -15.74 -19.65
N LYS A 330 -16.84 -16.43 -19.86
CA LYS A 330 -18.09 -16.27 -19.11
C LYS A 330 -18.50 -17.62 -18.55
N ALA A 331 -18.77 -17.68 -17.24
CA ALA A 331 -19.35 -18.86 -16.60
C ALA A 331 -20.79 -18.56 -16.14
N ARG A 332 -21.65 -19.57 -16.18
CA ARG A 332 -23.01 -19.51 -15.66
C ARG A 332 -23.16 -20.53 -14.53
N ILE A 333 -23.16 -20.02 -13.30
CA ILE A 333 -23.39 -20.80 -12.09
C ILE A 333 -24.90 -21.03 -11.98
N VAL A 334 -25.35 -22.26 -11.75
CA VAL A 334 -26.77 -22.61 -11.61
C VAL A 334 -27.00 -23.22 -10.24
N TYR A 335 -27.92 -22.67 -9.46
CA TYR A 335 -28.12 -23.04 -8.06
C TYR A 335 -29.57 -23.41 -7.74
N LYS A 336 -29.72 -24.37 -6.82
CA LYS A 336 -30.99 -24.89 -6.31
C LYS A 336 -30.97 -24.80 -4.80
N ALA A 337 -31.54 -23.70 -4.29
CA ALA A 337 -31.52 -23.22 -2.91
C ALA A 337 -30.11 -22.99 -2.34
N CYS A 338 -29.74 -21.73 -2.16
CA CYS A 338 -28.73 -21.35 -1.18
C CYS A 338 -29.43 -21.35 0.18
N GLU A 339 -29.47 -22.51 0.83
CA GLU A 339 -30.04 -22.64 2.17
C GLU A 339 -29.20 -21.80 3.15
N PRO A 340 -29.81 -20.90 3.95
CA PRO A 340 -29.04 -20.11 4.91
C PRO A 340 -28.39 -21.06 5.92
N PRO A 341 -27.19 -20.75 6.43
CA PRO A 341 -26.55 -21.58 7.44
C PRO A 341 -27.46 -21.65 8.67
N THR A 342 -28.07 -22.81 8.89
CA THR A 342 -28.77 -23.11 10.14
C THR A 342 -27.75 -23.01 11.25
N LEU A 343 -27.97 -22.06 12.18
CA LEU A 343 -27.22 -22.03 13.44
C LEU A 343 -27.32 -23.42 14.07
N ALA A 344 -26.18 -24.02 14.40
CA ALA A 344 -26.18 -25.22 15.24
C ALA A 344 -26.91 -24.90 16.55
N GLU A 345 -27.63 -25.88 17.12
CA GLU A 345 -28.38 -25.68 18.35
C GLU A 345 -27.44 -25.37 19.53
N THR A 346 -27.16 -24.08 19.74
CA THR A 346 -26.71 -23.59 21.03
C THR A 346 -27.85 -23.86 22.00
N GLY A 347 -27.69 -24.86 22.87
CA GLY A 347 -28.72 -25.38 23.78
C GLY A 347 -29.16 -24.42 24.89
N ALA A 348 -29.63 -23.24 24.50
CA ALA A 348 -30.29 -22.26 25.35
C ALA A 348 -31.72 -22.75 25.62
N ASP A 349 -31.86 -23.59 26.64
CA ASP A 349 -33.14 -24.12 27.10
C ASP A 349 -34.15 -22.97 27.32
N ALA A 350 -35.32 -23.08 26.68
CA ALA A 350 -36.39 -22.09 26.72
C ALA A 350 -36.90 -21.79 28.15
N HIS A 351 -36.60 -22.65 29.12
CA HIS A 351 -36.92 -22.45 30.53
C HIS A 351 -36.01 -21.45 31.28
N THR A 352 -34.99 -20.85 30.64
CA THR A 352 -34.02 -19.96 31.34
C THR A 352 -33.99 -18.50 30.83
N VAL A 353 -34.93 -18.07 29.97
CA VAL A 353 -34.84 -16.75 29.27
C VAL A 353 -36.03 -15.81 29.52
N VAL A 354 -36.47 -15.68 30.78
CA VAL A 354 -37.20 -14.50 31.29
C VAL A 354 -36.74 -14.24 32.75
N PRO A 355 -36.41 -13.01 33.19
CA PRO A 355 -36.52 -11.71 32.51
C PRO A 355 -35.19 -10.95 32.36
N LEU A 356 -34.84 -10.56 31.11
CA LEU A 356 -34.01 -9.36 30.86
C LEU A 356 -34.80 -8.20 30.22
N ALA A 357 -36.07 -8.43 29.83
CA ALA A 357 -36.99 -7.42 29.31
C ALA A 357 -37.44 -6.35 30.32
N LEU A 358 -36.96 -6.39 31.57
CA LEU A 358 -37.21 -5.39 32.61
C LEU A 358 -36.00 -4.49 32.91
N GLY A 359 -34.83 -4.74 32.29
CA GLY A 359 -33.60 -3.94 32.54
C GLY A 359 -33.64 -2.51 31.97
N ALA A 360 -34.49 -2.24 30.96
CA ALA A 360 -34.46 -0.99 30.21
C ALA A 360 -35.34 0.14 30.77
N ALA A 361 -36.29 -0.16 31.67
CA ALA A 361 -37.22 0.84 32.22
C ALA A 361 -36.78 1.46 33.56
N GLY A 362 -35.85 0.82 34.29
CA GLY A 362 -35.44 1.23 35.64
C GLY A 362 -34.35 2.30 35.72
N LEU A 363 -33.63 2.59 34.62
CA LEU A 363 -32.41 3.41 34.64
C LEU A 363 -32.58 4.88 34.25
N LEU A 364 -33.82 5.34 34.01
CA LEU A 364 -34.10 6.76 33.71
C LEU A 364 -34.53 7.60 34.93
N THR A 365 -34.73 6.99 36.11
CA THR A 365 -35.13 7.70 37.34
C THR A 365 -33.98 7.98 38.33
N ALA A 366 -32.82 7.34 38.16
CA ALA A 366 -31.66 7.52 39.04
C ALA A 366 -30.76 8.73 38.68
N GLY A 367 -30.84 9.26 37.46
CA GLY A 367 -29.95 10.34 36.98
C GLY A 367 -30.25 11.74 37.55
N GLY A 368 -31.48 11.99 38.02
CA GLY A 368 -31.92 13.34 38.41
C GLY A 368 -31.38 13.86 39.75
N ALA A 369 -31.01 12.97 40.68
CA ALA A 369 -30.72 13.36 42.07
C ALA A 369 -29.27 13.86 42.30
N LEU A 370 -28.31 13.41 41.50
CA LEU A 370 -26.87 13.64 41.76
C LEU A 370 -26.35 15.01 41.30
N VAL A 371 -27.08 15.72 40.43
CA VAL A 371 -26.68 17.02 39.87
C VAL A 371 -26.90 18.19 40.85
N LEU A 372 -27.75 18.03 41.87
CA LEU A 372 -28.11 19.12 42.79
C LEU A 372 -27.24 19.24 44.06
N VAL A 373 -26.41 18.24 44.37
CA VAL A 373 -25.61 18.22 45.62
C VAL A 373 -24.24 18.91 45.46
N SER A 374 -23.63 18.85 44.27
CA SER A 374 -22.29 19.43 44.03
C SER A 374 -22.25 20.96 44.07
N ARG A 375 -23.35 21.64 43.74
CA ARG A 375 -23.43 23.13 43.69
C ARG A 375 -23.60 23.83 45.04
N ARG A 376 -23.63 23.12 46.18
CA ARG A 376 -23.74 23.74 47.53
C ARG A 376 -22.44 23.76 48.37
N ARG A 377 -21.33 23.13 47.93
CA ARG A 377 -20.06 23.16 48.69
C ARG A 377 -19.06 24.25 48.25
N SER A 378 -19.21 24.83 47.07
CA SER A 378 -18.29 25.86 46.52
C SER A 378 -18.60 27.31 46.95
N ARG A 379 -19.34 27.51 48.05
CA ARG A 379 -19.67 28.84 48.61
C ARG A 379 -19.38 29.02 50.10
N ALA A 380 -18.61 28.10 50.71
CA ALA A 380 -18.38 28.04 52.15
C ALA A 380 -16.88 27.97 52.54
N SER A 381 -15.95 28.40 51.67
CA SER A 381 -14.50 28.36 51.93
C SER A 381 -13.74 29.56 51.33
N ARG A 382 -14.39 30.73 51.26
CA ARG A 382 -13.75 32.02 50.95
C ARG A 382 -14.36 33.13 51.82
N GLY A 383 -13.89 33.15 53.06
CA GLY A 383 -14.08 34.16 54.09
C GLY A 383 -13.13 33.80 55.23
N GLU A 384 -12.52 34.81 55.87
CA GLU A 384 -11.61 34.68 57.02
C GLU A 384 -10.34 33.82 56.73
N HIS A 385 -9.17 34.38 56.41
CA HIS A 385 -8.46 35.45 57.13
C HIS A 385 -7.42 36.17 56.26
N SER A 386 -6.98 37.34 56.75
CA SER A 386 -6.00 38.30 56.17
C SER A 386 -6.44 38.94 54.85
#